data_AF-A0A7X4YQA5-F1
#
_entry.id   AF-A0A7X4YQA5-F1
#
_cell.length_a   1.000
_cell.length_b   1.000
_cell.length_c   1.000
_cell.angle_alpha   90.00
_cell.angle_beta   90.00
_cell.angle_gamma   90.00
#
_symmetry.space_group_name_H-M   'P 1'
#
loop_
_entity.id
_entity.type
_entity.pdbx_description
1 polymer ?
#
loop_
_entity_poly.entity_id
_entity_poly.type
_entity_poly.pdbx_seq_one_letter_code
_entity_poly.pdbx_strand_id
1 'polypeptide(L)' 'MRTIYENYRGFKVFQQTNSYVAIPNKTDDDNQDIMFRQWQLIEVLNTIDAYIEN' A
#
# COMPACT_ATOMS: atom_id res chain seq x y z
N MET A 1 10.79 7.89 6.75
CA MET A 1 9.93 7.07 5.87
C MET A 1 10.82 6.44 4.83
N ARG A 2 10.77 5.12 4.63
CA ARG A 2 11.60 4.38 3.66
C ARG A 2 10.69 3.64 2.68
N THR A 3 10.91 3.78 1.38
CA THR A 3 10.22 2.97 0.37
C THR A 3 10.69 1.51 0.46
N ILE A 4 9.73 0.60 0.55
CA ILE A 4 9.97 -0.85 0.55
C ILE A 4 9.71 -1.40 -0.86
N TYR A 5 8.59 -1.00 -1.47
CA TYR A 5 8.26 -1.32 -2.85
C TYR A 5 7.81 -0.06 -3.59
N GLU A 6 8.42 0.19 -4.74
CA GLU A 6 8.02 1.31 -5.61
C GLU A 6 6.81 0.95 -6.48
N ASN A 7 6.60 -0.33 -6.75
CA ASN A 7 5.42 -0.84 -7.44
C ASN A 7 5.13 -2.30 -7.07
N TYR A 8 4.34 -2.49 -6.02
CA TYR A 8 3.77 -3.78 -5.64
C TYR A 8 2.30 -3.84 -6.07
N ARG A 9 2.01 -4.58 -7.14
CA ARG A 9 0.66 -4.70 -7.74
C ARG A 9 -0.07 -3.35 -7.96
N GLY A 10 0.67 -2.32 -8.35
CA GLY A 10 0.09 -0.99 -8.54
C GLY A 10 0.04 -0.12 -7.26
N PHE A 11 0.67 -0.54 -6.17
CA PHE A 11 0.83 0.23 -4.94
C PHE A 11 2.30 0.56 -4.66
N LYS A 12 2.56 1.76 -4.14
CA LYS A 12 3.80 2.08 -3.42
C LYS A 12 3.66 1.67 -1.97
N VAL A 13 4.63 0.91 -1.46
CA VAL A 13 4.67 0.46 -0.07
C VAL A 13 5.85 1.12 0.64
N PHE A 14 5.58 1.71 1.80
CA PHE A 14 6.57 2.41 2.62
C PHE A 14 6.55 1.91 4.05
N GLN A 15 7.71 1.99 4.69
CA GLN A 15 7.86 1.86 6.12
C GLN A 15 7.88 3.24 6.77
N GLN A 16 6.96 3.44 7.72
CA GLN A 16 7.00 4.48 8.74
C GLN A 16 7.57 3.91 10.04
N THR A 17 7.81 4.75 11.05
CA THR A 17 8.53 4.42 12.29
C THR A 17 8.15 3.05 12.88
N ASN A 18 6.85 2.76 13.01
CA ASN A 18 6.33 1.50 13.57
C ASN A 18 5.21 0.87 12.71
N SER A 19 5.08 1.27 11.45
CA SER A 19 3.99 0.77 10.59
C SER A 19 4.38 0.75 9.13
N TYR A 20 3.71 -0.08 8.37
CA TYR A 20 3.81 -0.12 6.92
C TYR A 20 2.56 0.51 6.31
N VAL A 21 2.76 1.20 5.20
CA VAL A 21 1.73 1.94 4.48
C VAL A 21 1.79 1.57 3.02
N ALA A 22 0.65 1.34 2.39
CA ALA A 22 0.53 1.24 0.94
C ALA A 22 -0.42 2.28 0.38
N ILE A 23 -0.02 2.91 -0.72
CA ILE A 23 -0.83 3.87 -1.49
C ILE A 23 -0.83 3.48 -2.97
N PRO A 24 -1.95 3.63 -3.70
CA PRO A 24 -2.02 3.39 -5.13
C PRO A 24 -1.03 4.25 -5.92
N ASN A 25 -0.49 3.71 -7.00
CA ASN A 25 0.40 4.41 -7.92
C ASN A 25 -0.34 5.32 -8.91
N LYS A 26 -1.65 5.12 -9.10
CA LYS A 26 -2.47 5.92 -10.01
C LYS A 26 -3.24 6.99 -9.22
N THR A 27 -2.87 8.25 -9.45
CA THR A 27 -3.55 9.46 -8.98
C THR A 27 -4.05 10.23 -10.21
N ASP A 28 -4.89 9.59 -11.01
CA ASP A 28 -5.58 10.26 -12.12
C ASP A 28 -7.07 10.01 -11.91
N ASP A 29 -7.74 11.10 -11.52
CA ASP A 29 -9.19 11.31 -11.36
C ASP A 29 -9.98 10.26 -10.55
N ASP A 30 -10.54 10.71 -9.44
CA ASP A 30 -11.70 10.14 -8.72
C ASP A 30 -11.56 8.99 -7.71
N ASN A 31 -10.40 8.35 -7.53
CA ASN A 31 -10.24 7.37 -6.43
C ASN A 31 -9.50 7.97 -5.22
N GLN A 32 -10.19 8.86 -4.49
CA GLN A 32 -9.72 9.30 -3.19
C GLN A 32 -9.70 8.13 -2.18
N ASP A 33 -8.67 8.10 -1.34
CA ASP A 33 -8.63 7.47 0.01
C ASP A 33 -8.34 5.98 0.18
N ILE A 34 -7.84 5.24 -0.82
CA ILE A 34 -7.35 3.88 -0.54
C ILE A 34 -5.93 3.94 0.01
N MET A 35 -5.80 3.94 1.33
CA MET A 35 -4.53 3.80 2.04
C MET A 35 -4.61 2.61 3.00
N PHE A 36 -3.75 1.62 2.81
CA PHE A 36 -3.63 0.52 3.75
C PHE A 36 -2.52 0.83 4.74
N ARG A 37 -2.82 0.73 6.04
CA ARG A 37 -1.83 0.88 7.12
C ARG A 37 -1.91 -0.29 8.06
N GLN A 38 -0.79 -0.98 8.24
CA GLN A 38 -0.68 -2.10 9.19
C GLN A 38 0.63 -2.03 9.96
N TRP A 39 0.73 -2.81 11.04
CA TRP A 39 1.93 -2.85 11.88
C TRP A 39 3.00 -3.75 11.24
N GLN A 40 2.59 -4.81 10.56
CA GLN A 40 3.48 -5.73 9.88
C GLN A 40 3.39 -5.55 8.36
N LEU A 41 4.53 -5.72 7.68
CA LEU A 41 4.61 -5.62 6.22
C LEU A 41 3.70 -6.66 5.55
N ILE A 42 3.70 -7.89 6.06
CA ILE A 42 2.92 -9.00 5.48
C ILE A 42 1.41 -8.71 5.48
N GLU A 43 0.91 -8.04 6.52
CA GLU A 43 -0.51 -7.66 6.60
C GLU A 43 -0.87 -6.64 5.51
N VAL A 44 0.02 -5.68 5.23
CA VAL A 44 -0.17 -4.73 4.13
C VAL A 44 -0.18 -5.45 2.78
N LEU A 45 0.77 -6.35 2.54
CA LEU A 45 0.87 -7.08 1.27
C LEU A 45 -0.37 -7.97 1.05
N ASN A 46 -0.80 -8.71 2.08
CA ASN A 46 -2.01 -9.52 2.02
C ASN A 46 -3.27 -8.68 1.77
N THR A 47 -3.35 -7.49 2.36
CA THR A 47 -4.48 -6.56 2.13
C THR A 47 -4.53 -6.09 0.68
N ILE A 48 -3.36 -5.78 0.09
CA ILE A 48 -3.26 -5.40 -1.33
C ILE A 48 -3.67 -6.56 -2.22
N ASP A 49 -3.17 -7.77 -1.94
CA ASP A 49 -3.49 -8.96 -2.73
C ASP A 49 -5.00 -9.25 -2.70
N ALA A 50 -5.62 -9.23 -1.51
CA ALA A 50 -7.06 -9.38 -1.35
C ALA A 50 -7.88 -8.26 -2.02
N TYR A 51 -7.35 -7.04 -2.08
CA TYR A 51 -8.01 -5.91 -2.76
C TYR A 51 -7.97 -6.06 -4.29
N ILE A 52 -6.90 -6.62 -4.85
CA ILE A 52 -6.74 -6.82 -6.30
C ILE A 52 -7.49 -8.08 -6.78
N GLU A 53 -7.62 -9.10 -5.93
CA GLU A 53 -8.31 -10.34 -6.26
C GLU A 53 -9.84 -10.25 -6.17
N ASN A 54 -10.39 -9.18 -5.55
CA ASN A 54 -11.83 -8.86 -5.55
C ASN A 54 -12.20 -7.92 -6.70
#